data_AF-A0A9X3XBZ8-F1
#
_entry.id   AF-A0A9X3XBZ8-F1
#
_cell.length_a   1.000
_cell.length_b   1.000
_cell.length_c   1.000
_cell.angle_alpha   90.00
_cell.angle_beta   90.00
_cell.angle_gamma   90.00
#
_symmetry.space_group_name_H-M   'P 1'
#
loop_
_entity.id
_entity.type
_entity.pdbx_description
1 polymer ?
#
loop_
_entity_poly.entity_id
_entity_poly.type
_entity_poly.pdbx_seq_one_letter_code
_entity_poly.pdbx_strand_id
1 'polypeptide(L)'
;MTRPARMDRPLYSGGLIEIQRSHLRALLRHLFREKGTWIAVAHAVSFRRSVVLAFMDGTEPGHMALARSIARAVGLSVDDALAGKAPPRKAPALVLVTPPKRKGGAS
;
A
#
# COMPACT_ATOMS: atom_id res chain seq x y z
N MET A 1 -25.20 20.33 -37.59
CA MET A 1 -24.28 20.54 -36.45
C MET A 1 -23.45 19.27 -36.26
N THR A 2 -22.13 19.42 -36.30
CA THR A 2 -21.11 18.37 -36.46
C THR A 2 -20.77 17.67 -35.13
N ARG A 3 -20.66 16.33 -35.20
CA ARG A 3 -20.22 15.30 -34.22
C ARG A 3 -18.89 15.62 -33.47
N PRO A 4 -18.39 14.81 -32.49
CA PRO A 4 -18.99 13.72 -31.65
C PRO A 4 -18.45 13.56 -30.18
N ALA A 5 -18.97 12.53 -29.48
CA ALA A 5 -18.24 11.51 -28.69
C ALA A 5 -18.21 11.54 -27.14
N ARG A 6 -18.74 10.44 -26.56
CA ARG A 6 -18.16 9.54 -25.51
C ARG A 6 -17.73 10.21 -24.19
N MET A 7 -18.22 9.83 -23.00
CA MET A 7 -18.12 8.49 -22.41
C MET A 7 -19.09 8.40 -21.21
N ASP A 8 -20.28 7.82 -21.38
CA ASP A 8 -20.97 7.17 -20.25
C ASP A 8 -20.83 5.67 -20.46
N ARG A 9 -19.68 5.17 -20.02
CA ARG A 9 -19.44 3.74 -19.96
C ARG A 9 -18.75 3.54 -18.63
N PRO A 10 -19.37 2.84 -17.65
CA PRO A 10 -18.58 2.26 -16.58
C PRO A 10 -17.78 1.10 -17.20
N LEU A 11 -16.77 1.43 -18.00
CA LEU A 11 -15.78 0.47 -18.49
C LEU A 11 -14.69 0.33 -17.47
N TYR A 12 -14.95 -0.43 -16.42
CA TYR A 12 -13.86 -1.20 -15.82
C TYR A 12 -14.35 -2.60 -15.50
N SER A 13 -14.65 -3.36 -16.57
CA SER A 13 -14.50 -4.82 -16.52
C SER A 13 -13.00 -5.12 -16.31
N GLY A 14 -12.56 -5.13 -15.05
CA GLY A 14 -11.25 -5.66 -14.64
C GLY A 14 -10.22 -4.68 -14.04
N GLY A 15 -10.57 -3.39 -13.82
CA GLY A 15 -9.63 -2.41 -13.27
C GLY A 15 -10.07 -1.79 -11.94
N LEU A 16 -9.11 -1.26 -11.18
CA LEU A 16 -9.34 -0.57 -9.90
C LEU A 16 -10.21 0.67 -10.11
N ILE A 17 -11.24 0.87 -9.30
CA ILE A 17 -12.02 2.13 -9.28
C ILE A 17 -11.23 3.26 -8.62
N GLU A 18 -11.56 4.52 -8.92
CA GLU A 18 -10.77 5.68 -8.44
C GLU A 18 -10.65 5.77 -6.92
N ILE A 19 -11.69 5.36 -6.18
CA ILE A 19 -11.66 5.29 -4.71
C ILE A 19 -10.61 4.28 -4.24
N GLN A 20 -10.58 3.08 -4.82
CA GLN A 20 -9.57 2.05 -4.52
C GLN A 20 -8.16 2.51 -4.89
N ARG A 21 -7.99 3.19 -6.03
CA ARG A 21 -6.70 3.78 -6.41
C ARG A 21 -6.22 4.78 -5.39
N SER A 22 -7.12 5.64 -4.89
CA SER A 22 -6.82 6.63 -3.86
C SER A 22 -6.37 5.97 -2.55
N HIS A 23 -7.04 4.90 -2.14
CA HIS A 23 -6.65 4.10 -0.98
C HIS A 23 -5.24 3.48 -1.15
N LEU A 24 -4.98 2.86 -2.30
CA LEU A 24 -3.66 2.28 -2.60
C LEU A 24 -2.55 3.33 -2.66
N ARG A 25 -2.83 4.53 -3.19
CA ARG A 25 -1.88 5.66 -3.16
C ARG A 25 -1.60 6.12 -1.73
N ALA A 26 -2.61 6.13 -0.85
CA ALA A 26 -2.42 6.45 0.57
C ALA A 26 -1.51 5.41 1.26
N LEU A 27 -1.68 4.12 0.95
CA LEU A 27 -0.81 3.05 1.44
C LEU A 27 0.64 3.18 0.94
N LEU A 28 0.83 3.54 -0.33
CA LEU A 28 2.17 3.79 -0.88
C LEU A 28 2.85 4.98 -0.21
N ARG A 29 2.11 6.05 0.10
CA ARG A 29 2.64 7.17 0.89
C ARG A 29 3.02 6.74 2.30
N HIS A 30 2.24 5.84 2.91
CA HIS A 30 2.59 5.27 4.21
C HIS A 30 3.90 4.47 4.15
N LEU A 31 4.04 3.58 3.16
CA LEU A 31 5.29 2.84 2.93
C LEU A 31 6.48 3.77 2.66
N PHE A 32 6.27 4.87 1.94
CA PHE A 32 7.30 5.86 1.71
C PHE A 32 7.73 6.54 3.02
N ARG A 33 6.80 6.83 3.94
CA ARG A 33 7.13 7.36 5.27
C ARG A 33 7.91 6.38 6.13
N GLU A 34 7.63 5.07 6.03
CA GLU A 34 8.37 4.05 6.78
C GLU A 34 9.75 3.73 6.19
N LYS A 35 9.87 3.70 4.85
CA LYS A 35 11.10 3.29 4.15
C LYS A 35 12.00 4.45 3.72
N GLY A 36 11.48 5.67 3.69
CA GLY A 36 12.19 6.90 3.31
C GLY A 36 12.46 7.08 1.81
N THR A 37 12.44 6.02 0.99
CA THR A 37 12.75 6.12 -0.44
C THR A 37 11.78 5.32 -1.33
N TRP A 38 11.47 5.85 -2.51
CA TRP A 38 10.62 5.18 -3.50
C TRP A 38 11.24 3.89 -4.06
N ILE A 39 12.58 3.78 -4.04
CA ILE A 39 13.29 2.56 -4.44
C ILE A 39 13.00 1.43 -3.45
N ALA A 40 13.08 1.71 -2.14
CA ALA A 40 12.77 0.73 -1.12
C ALA A 40 11.29 0.34 -1.11
N VAL A 41 10.39 1.29 -1.40
CA VAL A 41 8.96 0.99 -1.60
C VAL A 41 8.75 0.06 -2.79
N ALA A 42 9.39 0.35 -3.93
CA ALA A 42 9.31 -0.47 -5.13
C ALA A 42 9.82 -1.90 -4.90
N HIS A 43 10.92 -2.05 -4.16
CA HIS A 43 11.39 -3.36 -3.69
C HIS A 43 10.37 -4.07 -2.80
N ALA A 44 9.76 -3.36 -1.84
CA ALA A 44 8.77 -3.94 -0.93
C ALA A 44 7.52 -4.46 -1.66
N VAL A 45 7.09 -3.78 -2.73
CA VAL A 45 5.96 -4.23 -3.56
C VAL A 45 6.40 -5.15 -4.71
N SER A 46 7.70 -5.44 -4.87
CA SER A 46 8.24 -6.23 -5.99
C SER A 46 7.86 -5.71 -7.38
N PHE A 47 7.79 -4.38 -7.54
CA PHE A 47 7.54 -3.71 -8.82
C PHE A 47 8.69 -2.77 -9.19
N ARG A 48 8.78 -2.40 -10.47
CA ARG A 48 9.71 -1.37 -10.92
C ARG A 48 9.30 -0.01 -10.34
N ARG A 49 10.30 0.81 -9.98
CA ARG A 49 10.10 2.19 -9.51
C ARG A 49 9.25 3.01 -10.47
N SER A 50 9.45 2.87 -11.78
CA SER A 50 8.68 3.59 -12.81
C SER A 50 7.19 3.32 -12.70
N VAL A 51 6.79 2.05 -12.49
CA VAL A 51 5.39 1.64 -12.35
C VAL A 51 4.77 2.21 -11.09
N VAL A 52 5.51 2.19 -9.97
CA VAL A 52 5.03 2.76 -8.70
C VAL A 52 4.82 4.27 -8.83
N LEU A 53 5.75 4.98 -9.48
CA LEU A 53 5.65 6.41 -9.71
C LEU A 53 4.50 6.75 -10.68
N ALA A 54 4.36 6.02 -11.79
CA ALA A 54 3.27 6.21 -12.76
C ALA A 54 1.89 5.98 -12.14
N PHE A 55 1.78 4.99 -11.22
CA PHE A 55 0.54 4.77 -10.47
C PHE A 55 0.24 5.88 -9.45
N MET A 56 1.29 6.39 -8.79
CA MET A 56 1.19 7.50 -7.83
C MET A 56 0.80 8.81 -8.50
N ASP A 57 1.40 9.12 -9.65
CA ASP A 57 1.11 10.29 -10.49
C ASP A 57 -0.29 10.18 -11.13
N GLY A 58 -0.76 8.95 -11.35
CA GLY A 58 -2.03 8.66 -11.99
C GLY A 58 -1.96 8.59 -13.51
N THR A 59 -0.75 8.59 -14.06
CA THR A 59 -0.48 8.22 -15.45
C THR A 59 -0.98 6.81 -15.76
N GLU A 60 -0.84 5.87 -14.81
CA GLU A 60 -1.33 4.50 -14.95
C GLU A 60 -2.45 4.17 -13.94
N PRO A 61 -3.53 3.50 -14.39
CA PRO A 61 -4.65 3.13 -13.54
C PRO A 61 -4.31 2.05 -12.49
N GLY A 62 -3.19 1.33 -12.68
CA GLY A 62 -2.80 0.19 -11.86
C GLY A 62 -3.63 -1.06 -12.13
N HIS A 63 -3.16 -2.20 -11.63
CA HIS A 63 -3.78 -3.51 -11.85
C HIS A 63 -3.94 -4.27 -10.53
N MET A 64 -4.82 -5.28 -10.49
CA MET A 64 -5.06 -6.09 -9.28
C MET A 64 -3.80 -6.81 -8.76
N ALA A 65 -2.81 -7.08 -9.61
CA ALA A 65 -1.51 -7.59 -9.18
C ALA A 65 -0.73 -6.57 -8.34
N LEU A 66 -0.76 -5.29 -8.74
CA LEU A 66 -0.14 -4.19 -7.98
C LEU A 66 -0.85 -4.00 -6.65
N ALA A 67 -2.20 -4.01 -6.65
CA ALA A 67 -2.98 -3.92 -5.41
C ALA A 67 -2.64 -5.06 -4.43
N ARG A 68 -2.52 -6.30 -4.94
CA ARG A 68 -2.08 -7.46 -4.16
C ARG A 68 -0.70 -7.27 -3.54
N SER A 69 0.26 -6.79 -4.33
CA SER A 69 1.61 -6.54 -3.84
C SER A 69 1.65 -5.42 -2.80
N ILE A 70 0.91 -4.33 -2.99
CA ILE A 70 0.81 -3.24 -2.02
C ILE A 70 0.22 -3.76 -0.70
N ALA A 71 -0.90 -4.50 -0.78
CA ALA A 71 -1.54 -5.11 0.39
C ALA A 71 -0.57 -6.02 1.17
N ARG A 72 0.16 -6.91 0.46
CA ARG A 72 1.19 -7.75 1.07
C ARG A 72 2.32 -6.94 1.70
N ALA A 73 2.78 -5.87 1.06
CA ALA A 73 3.85 -5.02 1.59
C ALA A 73 3.47 -4.32 2.90
N VAL A 74 2.18 -4.00 3.10
CA VAL A 74 1.66 -3.41 4.34
C VAL A 74 1.09 -4.44 5.33
N GLY A 75 1.12 -5.73 5.00
CA GLY A 75 0.57 -6.80 5.85
C GLY A 75 -0.96 -6.82 5.94
N LEU A 76 -1.66 -6.31 4.92
CA LEU A 76 -3.12 -6.34 4.80
C LEU A 76 -3.59 -7.37 3.77
N SER A 77 -4.84 -7.80 3.91
CA SER A 77 -5.57 -8.45 2.83
C SER A 77 -5.86 -7.44 1.70
N VAL A 78 -6.00 -7.94 0.48
CA VAL A 78 -6.33 -7.12 -0.69
C VAL A 78 -7.63 -6.36 -0.47
N ASP A 79 -8.65 -7.05 0.06
CA ASP A 79 -9.96 -6.46 0.32
C ASP A 79 -9.88 -5.29 1.32
N ASP A 80 -9.14 -5.46 2.42
CA ASP A 80 -8.90 -4.39 3.40
C ASP A 80 -8.13 -3.21 2.79
N ALA A 81 -7.13 -3.48 1.94
CA ALA A 81 -6.36 -2.44 1.25
C ALA A 81 -7.22 -1.65 0.24
N LEU A 82 -8.12 -2.34 -0.47
CA LEU A 82 -9.07 -1.72 -1.40
C LEU A 82 -10.18 -0.95 -0.67
N ALA A 83 -10.62 -1.44 0.48
CA ALA A 83 -11.55 -0.76 1.38
C ALA A 83 -10.93 0.48 2.05
N GLY A 84 -9.61 0.68 1.92
CA GLY A 84 -8.92 1.82 2.53
C GLY A 84 -8.77 1.68 4.03
N LYS A 85 -8.83 0.44 4.56
CA LYS A 85 -8.46 0.22 5.95
C LYS A 85 -7.03 0.67 6.14
N ALA A 86 -6.83 1.41 7.23
CA ALA A 86 -5.50 1.80 7.63
C ALA A 86 -4.64 0.53 7.72
N PRO A 87 -3.39 0.57 7.20
CA PRO A 87 -2.44 -0.49 7.49
C PRO A 87 -2.43 -0.62 9.01
N PRO A 88 -2.47 -1.86 9.55
CA PRO A 88 -2.46 -2.03 10.99
C PRO A 88 -1.26 -1.23 11.42
N ARG A 89 -1.51 -0.13 12.16
CA ARG A 89 -0.44 0.63 12.77
C ARG A 89 0.38 -0.47 13.40
N LYS A 90 1.65 -0.61 13.01
CA LYS A 90 2.62 -1.01 14.00
C LYS A 90 2.41 0.05 15.08
N ALA A 91 1.50 -0.23 16.02
CA ALA A 91 1.74 0.12 17.38
C ALA A 91 3.21 -0.25 17.53
N PRO A 92 4.10 0.72 17.86
CA PRO A 92 5.45 0.33 18.23
C PRO A 92 5.22 -0.84 19.16
N ALA A 93 5.77 -2.01 18.80
CA ALA A 93 5.66 -3.17 19.66
C ALA A 93 5.95 -2.58 21.04
N LEU A 94 4.95 -2.59 21.92
CA LEU A 94 5.21 -2.39 23.32
C LEU A 94 6.17 -3.53 23.55
N VAL A 95 7.46 -3.19 23.50
CA VAL A 95 8.53 -4.02 23.95
C VAL A 95 8.07 -4.23 25.38
N LEU A 96 7.42 -5.37 25.61
CA LEU A 96 7.39 -5.95 26.93
C LEU A 96 8.88 -6.06 27.23
N VAL A 97 9.39 -5.01 27.86
CA VAL A 97 10.61 -5.06 28.64
C VAL A 97 10.31 -6.18 29.61
N THR A 98 10.71 -7.39 29.24
CA THR A 98 10.97 -8.42 30.22
C THR A 98 11.99 -7.79 31.15
N PRO A 99 11.63 -7.52 32.42
CA PRO A 99 12.62 -7.03 33.36
C PRO A 99 13.75 -8.06 33.40
N PRO A 100 15.03 -7.64 33.37
CA PRO A 100 16.12 -8.59 33.54
C PRO A 100 15.95 -9.24 34.91
N LYS A 101 15.64 -10.53 34.93
CA LYS A 101 15.67 -11.35 36.15
C LYS A 101 17.11 -11.32 36.66
N ARG A 102 17.37 -10.46 37.66
CA ARG A 102 18.66 -10.37 38.33
C ARG A 102 19.08 -11.76 38.82
N LYS A 103 20.30 -12.13 38.48
CA LYS A 103 21.05 -13.20 39.12
C LYS A 103 21.52 -12.70 40.48
N GLY A 104 21.06 -13.35 41.53
CA GLY A 104 21.55 -13.27 42.91
C GLY A 104 20.88 -14.42 43.63
N GLY A 105 21.53 -15.29 44.36
CA GLY A 105 22.89 -15.33 44.89
C GLY A 105 22.84 -16.51 45.87
N ALA A 106 23.95 -17.21 46.01
CA ALA A 106 24.08 -18.27 46.99
C ALA A 106 23.73 -17.78 48.40
N SER A 107 23.04 -18.64 49.16
CA SER A 107 23.34 -19.04 50.55
C SER A 107 22.39 -20.16 50.95
#